data_AF-A0A945FE79-F1
#
_entry.id   AF-A0A945FE79-F1
#
_cell.length_a   1.000
_cell.length_b   1.000
_cell.length_c   1.000
_cell.angle_alpha   90.00
_cell.angle_beta   90.00
_cell.angle_gamma   90.00
#
_symmetry.space_group_name_H-M   'P 1'
#
loop_
_entity.id
_entity.type
_entity.pdbx_description
1 polymer ?
#
loop_
_entity_poly.entity_id
_entity_poly.type
_entity_poly.pdbx_seq_one_letter_code
_entity_poly.pdbx_strand_id
1 'polypeptide(L)' 'MARLFLPLGHHSEPIDPDLWEWLSTKMNHVLGIDSGAMVLLLGAVIVLFPVVVMVLVWRRR' A
#
# COMPACT_ATOMS: atom_id res chain seq x y z
N MET A 1 31.93 13.01 -0.82
CA MET A 1 30.54 13.50 -0.73
C MET A 1 29.76 12.99 -1.94
N ALA A 2 29.47 11.69 -1.97
CA ALA A 2 28.69 11.03 -3.03
C ALA A 2 28.42 9.61 -2.53
N ARG A 3 27.16 9.28 -2.17
CA ARG A 3 26.60 7.91 -1.97
C ARG A 3 25.24 7.87 -1.25
N LEU A 4 24.56 9.00 -1.02
CA LEU A 4 23.22 9.01 -0.40
C LEU A 4 22.08 8.59 -1.35
N PHE A 5 22.32 8.50 -2.66
CA PHE A 5 21.28 8.22 -3.66
C PHE A 5 21.29 6.80 -4.24
N LEU A 6 22.25 5.95 -3.84
CA LEU A 6 22.34 4.56 -4.32
C LEU A 6 21.09 3.68 -4.00
N PRO A 7 20.30 3.90 -2.93
CA PRO A 7 19.13 3.06 -2.65
C PRO A 7 17.96 3.34 -3.61
N LEU A 8 17.88 4.53 -4.21
CA LEU A 8 16.74 4.97 -5.03
C LEU A 8 16.73 4.36 -6.44
N GLY A 9 17.85 3.78 -6.88
CA GLY A 9 17.99 3.10 -8.17
C GLY A 9 18.17 1.59 -8.06
N HIS A 10 18.04 1.02 -6.86
CA HIS A 10 18.15 -0.43 -6.61
C HIS A 10 16.80 -1.13 -6.59
N HIS A 11 15.74 -0.41 -6.97
CA HIS A 11 14.41 -0.97 -7.12
C HIS A 11 14.41 -1.89 -8.33
N SER A 12 14.46 -3.19 -8.01
CA SER A 12 13.72 -4.30 -8.65
C SER A 12 13.01 -3.94 -9.95
N GLU A 13 13.22 -4.78 -10.97
CA GLU A 13 12.61 -4.72 -12.30
C GLU A 13 11.19 -4.13 -12.30
N PRO A 14 10.83 -3.33 -13.32
CA PRO A 14 9.48 -2.84 -13.49
C PRO A 14 8.46 -3.96 -13.31
N ILE A 15 7.34 -3.65 -12.66
CA ILE A 15 6.27 -4.63 -12.50
C ILE A 15 5.81 -5.11 -13.89
N ASP A 16 5.76 -6.42 -14.05
CA ASP A 16 5.26 -7.04 -15.27
C ASP A 16 3.74 -6.80 -15.38
N PRO A 17 3.27 -6.17 -16.47
CA PRO A 17 1.87 -5.81 -16.62
C PRO A 17 0.94 -7.03 -16.75
N ASP A 18 1.40 -8.10 -17.39
CA ASP A 18 0.59 -9.31 -17.63
C ASP A 18 0.40 -10.09 -16.31
N LEU A 19 1.47 -10.20 -15.51
CA LEU A 19 1.39 -10.80 -14.18
C LEU A 19 0.49 -9.99 -13.24
N TRP A 20 0.58 -8.66 -13.30
CA TRP A 20 -0.24 -7.78 -12.48
C TRP A 20 -1.74 -7.91 -12.83
N GLU A 21 -2.08 -7.97 -14.11
CA GLU A 21 -3.45 -8.17 -14.58
C GLU A 21 -3.99 -9.54 -14.17
N TRP A 22 -3.21 -10.61 -14.36
CA TRP A 22 -3.58 -11.96 -13.95
C TRP A 22 -3.84 -12.03 -12.44
N LEU A 23 -2.94 -11.47 -11.63
CA LEU A 23 -3.06 -11.48 -10.16
C LEU A 23 -4.30 -10.71 -9.71
N SER A 24 -4.50 -9.51 -10.23
CA SER A 24 -5.65 -8.66 -9.89
C SER A 24 -6.96 -9.37 -10.25
N THR A 25 -7.02 -9.99 -11.42
CA THR A 25 -8.20 -10.77 -11.85
C THR A 25 -8.45 -11.97 -10.93
N LYS A 26 -7.38 -12.70 -10.54
CA LYS A 26 -7.49 -13.84 -9.62
C LYS A 26 -7.97 -13.40 -8.23
N MET A 27 -7.45 -12.29 -7.72
CA MET A 27 -7.88 -11.69 -6.45
C MET A 27 -9.33 -11.25 -6.49
N ASN A 28 -9.73 -10.54 -7.55
CA ASN A 28 -11.12 -10.11 -7.77
C ASN A 28 -12.08 -11.31 -7.72
N HIS A 29 -11.70 -12.41 -8.36
CA HIS A 29 -12.49 -13.63 -8.37
C HIS A 29 -12.55 -14.34 -7.01
N VAL A 30 -11.43 -14.44 -6.28
CA VAL A 30 -11.38 -15.18 -5.00
C VAL A 30 -12.06 -14.41 -3.88
N LEU A 31 -11.90 -13.09 -3.86
CA LEU A 31 -12.30 -12.25 -2.74
C LEU A 31 -13.64 -11.55 -2.99
N GLY A 32 -14.15 -11.60 -4.24
CA GLY A 32 -15.43 -11.02 -4.64
C GLY A 32 -15.45 -9.50 -4.61
N ILE A 33 -14.28 -8.87 -4.51
CA ILE A 33 -14.10 -7.41 -4.43
C ILE A 33 -12.95 -6.99 -5.33
N ASP A 34 -13.04 -5.77 -5.88
CA ASP A 34 -12.00 -5.22 -6.73
C ASP A 34 -10.68 -5.01 -5.96
N SER A 35 -9.56 -5.46 -6.56
CA SER A 35 -8.22 -5.41 -5.98
C SER A 35 -7.77 -3.98 -5.71
N GLY A 36 -8.17 -3.01 -6.55
CA GLY A 36 -7.93 -1.59 -6.30
C GLY A 36 -8.66 -1.11 -5.05
N ALA A 37 -9.93 -1.50 -4.88
CA ALA A 37 -10.68 -1.21 -3.66
C ALA A 37 -10.03 -1.82 -2.41
N MET A 38 -9.45 -3.02 -2.52
CA MET A 38 -8.72 -3.66 -1.41
C MET A 38 -7.49 -2.84 -0.98
N VAL A 39 -6.70 -2.38 -1.95
CA VAL A 39 -5.54 -1.52 -1.68
C VAL A 39 -5.97 -0.24 -0.98
N LEU A 40 -7.06 0.38 -1.42
CA LEU A 40 -7.60 1.58 -0.79
C LEU A 40 -8.07 1.32 0.64
N LEU A 41 -8.77 0.21 0.88
CA LEU A 41 -9.23 -0.16 2.23
C LEU A 41 -8.05 -0.40 3.18
N LEU A 42 -7.04 -1.16 2.74
CA LEU A 42 -5.85 -1.43 3.55
C LEU A 42 -5.07 -0.14 3.81
N GLY A 43 -4.87 0.70 2.79
CA GLY A 43 -4.23 2.00 2.92
C GLY A 43 -4.97 2.91 3.88
N ALA A 44 -6.30 2.94 3.82
CA ALA A 44 -7.13 3.71 4.74
C ALA A 44 -6.95 3.23 6.19
N VAL A 45 -6.93 1.92 6.45
CA VAL A 45 -6.68 1.37 7.80
C VAL A 45 -5.30 1.77 8.33
N ILE A 46 -4.27 1.66 7.48
CA ILE A 46 -2.89 2.03 7.82
C ILE A 46 -2.79 3.51 8.21
N VAL A 47 -3.46 4.39 7.46
CA VAL A 47 -3.45 5.85 7.74
C VAL A 47 -4.34 6.20 8.93
N LEU A 48 -5.50 5.55 9.07
CA LEU A 48 -6.44 5.83 10.15
C LEU A 48 -5.87 5.45 11.52
N PHE A 49 -5.08 4.37 11.61
CA PHE A 49 -4.51 3.93 12.88
C PHE A 49 -3.72 5.03 13.63
N PRO A 50 -2.67 5.66 13.05
CA PRO A 50 -1.94 6.73 13.73
C PRO A 50 -2.81 7.97 13.98
N VAL A 51 -3.74 8.31 13.07
CA VAL A 51 -4.66 9.43 13.24
C VAL A 51 -5.55 9.23 14.46
N VAL A 52 -6.16 8.05 14.60
CA VAL A 52 -7.00 7.70 15.76
C VAL A 52 -6.19 7.76 17.04
N VAL A 53 -4.97 7.21 17.05
CA VAL A 53 -4.07 7.27 18.20
C VAL A 53 -3.76 8.73 18.57
N MET A 54 -3.43 9.60 17.61
CA MET A 54 -3.18 11.02 17.87
C MET A 54 -4.39 11.73 18.48
N VAL A 55 -5.59 11.49 17.93
CA VAL A 55 -6.83 12.08 18.45
C VAL A 55 -7.11 11.62 19.88
N LEU A 56 -6.93 10.34 20.18
CA LEU A 56 -7.13 9.79 21.52
C LEU A 56 -6.13 10.38 22.53
N VAL A 57 -4.86 10.54 22.13
CA VAL A 57 -3.82 11.16 22.96
C VAL A 57 -4.14 12.63 23.22
N TRP A 58 -4.57 13.38 22.20
CA TRP A 58 -4.95 14.79 22.37
C TRP A 58 -6.13 14.92 23.33
N ARG A 59 -7.18 14.10 23.17
CA ARG A 59 -8.36 14.15 24.06
C ARG A 59 -8.06 13.84 25.54
N ARG A 60 -6.89 13.27 25.85
CA ARG A 60 -6.45 12.96 27.22
C ARG A 60 -5.53 14.02 27.83
N ARG A 61 -5.13 15.04 27.06
CA ARG A 61 -4.45 16.24 27.57
C ARG A 61 -5.49 17.30 27.93
#